data_AF-A0A395HBW3-F1
#
_entry.id   AF-A0A395HBW3-F1
#
_cell.length_a   1.000
_cell.length_b   1.000
_cell.length_c   1.000
_cell.angle_alpha   90.00
_cell.angle_beta   90.00
_cell.angle_gamma   90.00
#
_symmetry.space_group_name_H-M   'P 1'
#
loop_
_entity.id
_entity.type
_entity.pdbx_description
1 polymer ?
#
loop_
_entity_poly.entity_id
_entity_poly.type
_entity_poly.pdbx_seq_one_letter_code
_entity_poly.pdbx_strand_id
1 'polypeptide(L)'
;MAIKPGSPVIEERETNLAQLWAAAVADYEKQTGKSLRLGAFRSMDEAIKETEGLTQKFKDFRNNKSKIAKVRTAFQNNLWLIQRIVNTAQVVGTNISSAFPAAMPANIVFAALGQVMQSFADQSADYDKVMGFFELTHRFLDRLSIIENMSPALPQFERCVTRVFSSILRICAVAQRYVAEKRLKKWFDNMLKGEDADLAAAMKELEEAVNELSQAVGLSTLKLVEVLQEVTQSMDGKLDFLVAKTTALDERTVTIETNTGTIMNQNQILVSKQDEMAEMQRATLEMITEQNRQFNTVIDYFGSIQMGRNLSEDFEGSLLKLDVIRLRLSRWRQSVGLANINDVNSLEEANICPEDLPRVADLLAGILDRFSDAERLSKRFQLRRGSSTAVLDPKMELDGASALLHQKMNDLVARRIDQLQAESRAKLPLPIYEVKTFSRLIEDIGELVNDLIDSFPATHNIQRGLAEQEVSEMKAIKGALPLLKEAAADQDSLLAETVAKAIRATTTSTYNQSVVFSGPNSGFQIGNNSGKISNVRIA
;
A
#
# COMPACT_ATOMS: atom_id res chain seq x y z
N MET A 1 -9.35 9.41 44.93
CA MET A 1 -9.67 10.11 46.19
C MET A 1 -11.05 10.70 46.02
N ALA A 2 -12.07 10.07 46.61
CA ALA A 2 -13.47 10.45 46.40
C ALA A 2 -13.78 11.72 47.20
N ILE A 3 -14.09 12.82 46.51
CA ILE A 3 -14.53 14.06 47.13
C ILE A 3 -15.99 13.85 47.55
N LYS A 4 -16.25 13.83 48.87
CA LYS A 4 -17.62 13.86 49.42
C LYS A 4 -18.29 15.17 49.01
N PRO A 5 -19.56 15.17 48.56
CA PRO A 5 -20.30 16.40 48.32
C PRO A 5 -20.59 17.06 49.67
N GLY A 6 -20.03 18.25 49.88
CA GLY A 6 -20.40 19.09 51.02
C GLY A 6 -21.69 19.84 50.73
N SER A 7 -22.80 19.40 51.34
CA SER A 7 -23.98 20.23 51.62
C SER A 7 -24.05 20.37 53.14
N PRO A 8 -23.96 21.61 53.68
CA PRO A 8 -25.16 22.36 54.07
C PRO A 8 -25.04 23.90 53.93
N VAL A 9 -24.16 24.43 53.06
CA VAL A 9 -23.97 25.90 52.92
C VAL A 9 -25.13 26.57 52.17
N ILE A 10 -25.87 25.81 51.38
CA ILE A 10 -26.97 26.30 50.56
C ILE A 10 -28.21 26.51 51.44
N GLU A 11 -28.74 25.48 52.12
CA GLU A 11 -29.94 25.57 53.00
C GLU A 11 -29.89 26.69 54.07
N GLU A 12 -28.75 26.92 54.72
CA GLU A 12 -28.59 28.02 55.70
C GLU A 12 -28.66 29.41 55.04
N ARG A 13 -28.16 29.56 53.81
CA ARG A 13 -28.24 30.83 53.06
C ARG A 13 -29.67 31.13 52.62
N GLU A 14 -30.40 30.13 52.17
CA GLU A 14 -31.78 30.30 51.66
C GLU A 14 -32.72 30.80 52.75
N THR A 15 -32.55 30.25 53.95
CA THR A 15 -33.30 30.63 55.15
C THR A 15 -33.03 32.09 55.57
N ASN A 16 -31.82 32.61 55.33
CA ASN A 16 -31.41 33.96 55.74
C ASN A 16 -32.00 35.07 54.85
N LEU A 17 -32.08 34.86 53.53
CA LEU A 17 -32.61 35.86 52.59
C LEU A 17 -34.13 36.04 52.73
N ALA A 18 -34.87 34.94 52.86
CA ALA A 18 -36.32 34.98 53.11
C ALA A 18 -36.65 35.67 54.44
N GLN A 19 -35.85 35.41 55.49
CA GLN A 19 -35.96 36.11 56.77
C GLN A 19 -35.64 37.60 56.66
N LEU A 20 -34.60 37.99 55.92
CA LEU A 20 -34.21 39.39 55.71
C LEU A 20 -35.32 40.18 55.02
N TRP A 21 -35.93 39.61 53.97
CA TRP A 21 -37.07 40.23 53.30
C TRP A 21 -38.30 40.32 54.20
N ALA A 22 -38.68 39.22 54.87
CA ALA A 22 -39.82 39.20 55.77
C ALA A 22 -39.68 40.22 56.91
N ALA A 23 -38.47 40.37 57.46
CA ALA A 23 -38.16 41.36 58.48
C ALA A 23 -38.32 42.79 57.95
N ALA A 24 -37.87 43.08 56.72
CA ALA A 24 -38.04 44.41 56.12
C ALA A 24 -39.51 44.78 55.89
N VAL A 25 -40.34 43.81 55.46
CA VAL A 25 -41.80 44.02 55.32
C VAL A 25 -42.46 44.24 56.68
N ALA A 26 -42.15 43.41 57.67
CA ALA A 26 -42.72 43.54 59.02
C ALA A 26 -42.34 44.86 59.69
N ASP A 27 -41.09 45.30 59.51
CA ASP A 27 -40.59 46.57 60.03
C ASP A 27 -41.31 47.76 59.37
N TYR A 28 -41.51 47.72 58.04
CA TYR A 28 -42.30 48.73 57.34
C TYR A 28 -43.73 48.82 57.90
N GLU A 29 -44.45 47.69 58.01
CA GLU A 29 -45.84 47.69 58.49
C GLU A 29 -45.93 48.19 59.94
N LYS A 30 -44.95 47.83 60.77
CA LYS A 30 -44.84 48.29 62.17
C LYS A 30 -44.61 49.81 62.25
N GLN A 31 -43.69 50.36 61.45
CA GLN A 31 -43.33 51.78 61.51
C GLN A 31 -44.42 52.69 60.94
N THR A 32 -45.12 52.22 59.91
CA THR A 32 -46.08 53.05 59.16
C THR A 32 -47.53 52.86 59.60
N GLY A 33 -47.83 51.76 60.29
CA GLY A 33 -49.20 51.34 60.62
C GLY A 33 -50.04 50.97 59.38
N LYS A 34 -49.45 50.95 58.18
CA LYS A 34 -50.11 50.63 56.91
C LYS A 34 -49.69 49.24 56.49
N SER A 35 -50.65 48.36 56.24
CA SER A 35 -50.32 47.06 55.68
C SER A 35 -49.94 47.19 54.20
N LEU A 36 -48.82 46.56 53.83
CA LEU A 36 -48.39 46.41 52.45
C LEU A 36 -49.13 45.24 51.76
N ARG A 37 -49.79 44.37 52.54
CA ARG A 37 -50.53 43.20 52.05
C ARG A 37 -51.95 43.50 51.60
N LEU A 38 -52.58 44.54 52.16
CA LEU A 38 -53.98 44.93 51.87
C LEU A 38 -54.16 45.83 50.64
N GLY A 39 -53.06 46.28 50.00
CA GLY A 39 -53.06 47.11 48.79
C GLY A 39 -52.06 46.63 47.73
N ALA A 40 -51.72 45.34 47.74
CA ALA A 40 -50.76 44.78 46.80
C ALA A 40 -51.37 44.73 45.40
N PHE A 41 -50.91 45.60 44.50
CA PHE A 41 -51.32 45.59 43.09
C PHE A 41 -51.14 44.19 42.50
N ARG A 42 -52.16 43.66 41.81
CA ARG A 42 -52.11 42.31 41.22
C ARG A 42 -51.35 42.31 39.89
N SER A 43 -51.18 43.47 39.26
CA SER A 43 -50.39 43.63 38.03
C SER A 43 -49.76 45.03 37.92
N MET A 44 -48.77 45.14 37.03
CA MET A 44 -48.16 46.43 36.66
C MET A 44 -49.19 47.41 36.10
N ASP A 45 -50.16 46.93 35.32
CA ASP A 45 -51.24 47.77 34.77
C ASP A 45 -52.18 48.30 35.86
N GLU A 46 -52.45 47.51 36.90
CA GLU A 46 -53.24 47.94 38.05
C GLU A 46 -52.49 48.98 38.90
N ALA A 47 -51.19 48.75 39.14
CA ALA A 47 -50.32 49.72 39.80
C ALA A 47 -50.25 51.05 39.03
N ILE A 48 -50.08 51.00 37.71
CA ILE A 48 -50.05 52.20 36.85
C ILE A 48 -51.39 52.93 36.90
N LYS A 49 -52.52 52.21 36.78
CA LYS A 49 -53.87 52.78 36.76
C LYS A 49 -54.29 53.40 38.10
N GLU A 50 -53.89 52.82 39.23
CA GLU A 50 -54.16 53.40 40.56
C GLU A 50 -53.25 54.59 40.87
N THR A 51 -52.01 54.56 40.37
CA THR A 51 -51.07 55.68 40.39
C THR A 51 -51.59 56.86 39.57
N GLU A 52 -52.33 56.63 38.48
CA GLU A 52 -53.04 57.69 37.75
C GLU A 52 -54.10 58.38 38.63
N GLY A 53 -54.79 57.63 39.50
CA GLY A 53 -55.72 58.16 40.51
C GLY A 53 -55.02 58.98 41.61
N LEU A 54 -53.85 58.53 42.07
CA LEU A 54 -52.99 59.30 43.00
C LEU A 54 -52.47 60.59 42.36
N THR A 55 -52.09 60.52 41.08
CA THR A 55 -51.67 61.67 40.26
C THR A 55 -52.83 62.65 40.02
N GLN A 56 -54.07 62.16 39.97
CA GLN A 56 -55.25 63.00 39.85
C GLN A 56 -55.46 63.85 41.13
N LYS A 57 -55.22 63.31 42.33
CA LYS A 57 -55.23 64.09 43.58
C LYS A 57 -54.16 65.19 43.60
N PHE A 58 -53.01 64.97 42.95
CA PHE A 58 -52.01 66.01 42.72
C PHE A 58 -52.50 67.12 41.77
N LYS A 59 -53.37 66.81 40.79
CA LYS A 59 -53.93 67.81 39.85
C LYS A 59 -54.88 68.79 40.54
N ASP A 60 -55.65 68.32 41.53
CA ASP A 60 -56.65 69.15 42.23
C ASP A 60 -56.01 70.25 43.10
N PHE A 61 -54.73 70.13 43.44
CA PHE A 61 -54.03 71.08 44.31
C PHE A 61 -53.21 72.17 43.57
N ARG A 62 -52.73 71.98 42.31
CA ARG A 62 -52.02 73.02 41.50
C ARG A 62 -51.99 72.77 39.97
N ASN A 63 -52.01 73.85 39.16
CA ASN A 63 -52.04 73.87 37.69
C ASN A 63 -50.73 73.51 36.90
N ASN A 64 -49.66 72.97 37.52
CA ASN A 64 -48.39 72.73 36.80
C ASN A 64 -48.27 71.28 36.25
N LYS A 65 -48.85 71.07 35.06
CA LYS A 65 -48.89 69.76 34.36
C LYS A 65 -47.50 69.15 34.09
N SER A 66 -46.44 69.96 33.96
CA SER A 66 -45.10 69.50 33.57
C SER A 66 -44.35 68.79 34.72
N LYS A 67 -44.36 69.35 35.95
CA LYS A 67 -43.69 68.73 37.11
C LYS A 67 -44.35 67.41 37.51
N ILE A 68 -45.68 67.35 37.47
CA ILE A 68 -46.45 66.13 37.74
C ILE A 68 -46.11 65.04 36.72
N ALA A 69 -45.97 65.40 35.44
CA ALA A 69 -45.57 64.45 34.41
C ALA A 69 -44.18 63.83 34.69
N LYS A 70 -43.22 64.63 35.17
CA LYS A 70 -41.87 64.16 35.51
C LYS A 70 -41.86 63.18 36.69
N VAL A 71 -42.59 63.48 37.78
CA VAL A 71 -42.70 62.58 38.94
C VAL A 71 -43.30 61.25 38.53
N ARG A 72 -44.36 61.28 37.71
CA ARG A 72 -44.98 60.08 37.16
C ARG A 72 -44.02 59.26 36.32
N THR A 73 -43.27 59.88 35.41
CA THR A 73 -42.29 59.16 34.59
C THR A 73 -41.19 58.55 35.45
N ALA A 74 -40.65 59.28 36.42
CA ALA A 74 -39.63 58.75 37.35
C ALA A 74 -40.15 57.57 38.17
N PHE A 75 -41.40 57.66 38.65
CA PHE A 75 -42.05 56.55 39.34
C PHE A 75 -42.23 55.34 38.42
N GLN A 76 -42.79 55.52 37.22
CA GLN A 76 -42.99 54.45 36.23
C GLN A 76 -41.69 53.76 35.83
N ASN A 77 -40.62 54.53 35.58
CA ASN A 77 -39.31 53.98 35.24
C ASN A 77 -38.76 53.09 36.36
N ASN A 78 -38.94 53.48 37.62
CA ASN A 78 -38.55 52.66 38.76
C ASN A 78 -39.37 51.37 38.86
N LEU A 79 -40.70 51.44 38.66
CA LEU A 79 -41.54 50.23 38.68
C LEU A 79 -41.13 49.25 37.57
N TRP A 80 -40.84 49.77 36.38
CA TRP A 80 -40.40 48.96 35.25
C TRP A 80 -39.09 48.23 35.56
N LEU A 81 -38.08 48.93 36.09
CA LEU A 81 -36.81 48.32 36.48
C LEU A 81 -36.98 47.26 37.56
N ILE A 82 -37.77 47.54 38.61
CA ILE A 82 -38.06 46.57 39.68
C ILE A 82 -38.71 45.31 39.10
N GLN A 83 -39.69 45.43 38.20
CA GLN A 83 -40.34 44.28 37.58
C GLN A 83 -39.36 43.45 36.74
N ARG A 84 -38.52 44.12 35.95
CA ARG A 84 -37.49 43.45 35.14
C ARG A 84 -36.52 42.66 36.04
N ILE A 85 -35.99 43.30 37.08
CA ILE A 85 -35.05 42.70 38.02
C ILE A 85 -35.69 41.49 38.73
N VAL A 86 -36.96 41.60 39.15
CA VAL A 86 -37.70 40.48 39.77
C VAL A 86 -37.93 39.34 38.79
N ASN A 87 -38.36 39.62 37.57
CA ASN A 87 -38.58 38.60 36.54
C ASN A 87 -37.29 37.82 36.27
N THR A 88 -36.16 38.51 36.15
CA THR A 88 -34.88 37.85 35.90
C THR A 88 -34.41 37.05 37.11
N ALA A 89 -34.58 37.56 38.33
CA ALA A 89 -34.31 36.81 39.54
C ALA A 89 -35.18 35.54 39.64
N GLN A 90 -36.46 35.61 39.24
CA GLN A 90 -37.35 34.45 39.19
C GLN A 90 -36.92 33.40 38.16
N VAL A 91 -36.48 33.81 36.97
CA VAL A 91 -36.00 32.89 35.92
C VAL A 91 -34.73 32.17 36.36
N VAL A 92 -33.80 32.90 36.98
CA VAL A 92 -32.53 32.33 37.48
C VAL A 92 -32.75 31.34 38.62
N GLY A 93 -33.67 31.65 39.54
CA GLY A 93 -34.00 30.83 40.70
C GLY A 93 -34.71 29.50 40.37
N THR A 94 -35.01 29.20 39.10
CA THR A 94 -35.61 27.91 38.71
C THR A 94 -34.62 26.74 38.70
N ASN A 95 -33.30 27.01 38.74
CA ASN A 95 -32.24 26.00 38.67
C ASN A 95 -31.60 25.65 40.03
N ILE A 96 -32.03 26.28 41.12
CA ILE A 96 -31.56 26.05 42.49
C ILE A 96 -32.83 26.04 43.37
N SER A 97 -33.02 25.03 44.23
CA SER A 97 -34.21 24.90 45.09
C SER A 97 -34.55 26.23 45.77
N SER A 98 -35.63 26.88 45.35
CA SER A 98 -35.73 28.34 45.39
C SER A 98 -35.80 28.94 46.82
N ALA A 99 -34.73 29.65 47.20
CA ALA A 99 -34.65 30.57 48.34
C ALA A 99 -35.42 31.88 48.17
N PHE A 100 -35.93 32.14 46.97
CA PHE A 100 -36.89 33.22 46.77
C PHE A 100 -38.21 32.77 47.38
N PRO A 101 -38.73 33.44 48.43
CA PRO A 101 -40.12 33.20 48.79
C PRO A 101 -40.95 33.46 47.53
N ALA A 102 -42.04 32.71 47.34
CA ALA A 102 -43.10 33.03 46.37
C ALA A 102 -43.74 34.45 46.57
N ALA A 103 -43.09 35.30 47.36
CA ALA A 103 -43.54 36.52 47.97
C ALA A 103 -42.39 37.54 48.15
N MET A 104 -41.57 37.78 47.12
CA MET A 104 -40.96 39.11 46.92
C MET A 104 -41.65 39.80 45.75
N PRO A 105 -42.98 40.03 45.82
CA PRO A 105 -43.70 40.45 44.66
C PRO A 105 -43.38 41.93 44.45
N ALA A 106 -43.00 42.29 43.23
CA ALA A 106 -42.66 43.66 42.85
C ALA A 106 -43.71 44.67 43.37
N ASN A 107 -44.96 44.22 43.46
CA ASN A 107 -46.09 44.93 44.03
C ASN A 107 -45.91 45.44 45.49
N ILE A 108 -45.13 44.79 46.35
CA ILE A 108 -44.88 45.24 47.73
C ILE A 108 -43.99 46.48 47.71
N VAL A 109 -42.92 46.46 46.89
CA VAL A 109 -42.06 47.62 46.69
C VAL A 109 -42.83 48.73 45.97
N PHE A 110 -43.69 48.37 45.00
CA PHE A 110 -44.57 49.32 44.31
C PHE A 110 -45.52 50.01 45.29
N ALA A 111 -46.15 49.25 46.20
CA ALA A 111 -47.06 49.76 47.21
C ALA A 111 -46.34 50.72 48.17
N ALA A 112 -45.14 50.35 48.64
CA ALA A 112 -44.34 51.22 49.50
C ALA A 112 -43.96 52.54 48.79
N LEU A 113 -43.45 52.47 47.56
CA LEU A 113 -43.10 53.66 46.75
C LEU A 113 -44.34 54.51 46.44
N GLY A 114 -45.49 53.87 46.16
CA GLY A 114 -46.77 54.53 45.91
C GLY A 114 -47.31 55.25 47.14
N GLN A 115 -47.19 54.64 48.33
CA GLN A 115 -47.55 55.28 49.60
C GLN A 115 -46.65 56.48 49.89
N VAL A 116 -45.34 56.39 49.60
CA VAL A 116 -44.44 57.56 49.67
C VAL A 116 -44.95 58.65 48.75
N MET A 117 -45.16 58.35 47.47
CA MET A 117 -45.67 59.32 46.49
C MET A 117 -47.00 59.97 46.94
N GLN A 118 -47.95 59.18 47.46
CA GLN A 118 -49.23 59.67 47.97
C GLN A 118 -49.05 60.63 49.14
N SER A 119 -48.17 60.30 50.08
CA SER A 119 -47.91 61.14 51.24
C SER A 119 -47.29 62.49 50.91
N PHE A 120 -46.62 62.61 49.76
CA PHE A 120 -46.16 63.88 49.21
C PHE A 120 -47.24 64.64 48.44
N ALA A 121 -48.29 63.96 47.94
CA ALA A 121 -49.45 64.60 47.29
C ALA A 121 -50.19 65.54 48.23
N ASP A 122 -50.31 65.10 49.48
CA ASP A 122 -51.07 65.80 50.51
C ASP A 122 -50.32 67.03 51.08
N GLN A 123 -49.02 67.21 50.75
CA GLN A 123 -48.17 68.31 51.23
C GLN A 123 -47.59 69.12 50.07
N SER A 124 -48.25 70.24 49.73
CA SER A 124 -48.06 70.99 48.48
C SER A 124 -46.66 71.61 48.18
N ALA A 125 -45.63 71.47 49.02
CA ALA A 125 -44.39 72.26 48.91
C ALA A 125 -43.14 71.54 48.35
N ASP A 126 -43.09 70.20 48.28
CA ASP A 126 -41.79 69.49 48.19
C ASP A 126 -41.61 68.55 46.97
N TYR A 127 -42.11 68.95 45.79
CA TYR A 127 -41.98 68.17 44.54
C TYR A 127 -40.54 67.80 44.17
N ASP A 128 -39.59 68.72 44.33
CA ASP A 128 -38.20 68.50 43.94
C ASP A 128 -37.53 67.44 44.83
N LYS A 129 -38.05 67.21 46.05
CA LYS A 129 -37.59 66.18 46.99
C LYS A 129 -38.14 64.80 46.62
N VAL A 130 -39.40 64.72 46.17
CA VAL A 130 -40.00 63.51 45.60
C VAL A 130 -39.24 63.04 44.37
N MET A 131 -38.98 63.99 43.46
CA MET A 131 -38.17 63.72 42.27
C MET A 131 -36.79 63.20 42.64
N GLY A 132 -36.10 63.87 43.56
CA GLY A 132 -34.77 63.44 44.00
C GLY A 132 -34.76 62.03 44.60
N PHE A 133 -35.81 61.62 45.32
CA PHE A 133 -35.89 60.27 45.88
C PHE A 133 -36.04 59.21 44.79
N PHE A 134 -36.93 59.45 43.82
CA PHE A 134 -37.11 58.52 42.70
C PHE A 134 -35.89 58.48 41.79
N GLU A 135 -35.22 59.61 41.55
CA GLU A 135 -33.95 59.63 40.81
C GLU A 135 -32.83 58.87 41.54
N LEU A 136 -32.73 59.00 42.86
CA LEU A 136 -31.77 58.26 43.66
C LEU A 136 -32.04 56.75 43.59
N THR A 137 -33.28 56.34 43.81
CA THR A 137 -33.72 54.94 43.71
C THR A 137 -33.45 54.38 42.30
N HIS A 138 -33.70 55.18 41.28
CA HIS A 138 -33.46 54.81 39.88
C HIS A 138 -32.00 54.48 39.59
N ARG A 139 -31.05 55.26 40.11
CA ARG A 139 -29.62 54.98 39.89
C ARG A 139 -29.19 53.60 40.39
N PHE A 140 -29.73 53.15 41.52
CA PHE A 140 -29.39 51.83 42.06
C PHE A 140 -30.07 50.70 41.29
N LEU A 141 -31.34 50.89 40.92
CA LEU A 141 -32.07 49.91 40.10
C LEU A 141 -31.47 49.80 38.70
N ASP A 142 -31.04 50.90 38.08
CA ASP A 142 -30.43 50.90 36.75
C ASP A 142 -29.07 50.20 36.76
N ARG A 143 -28.22 50.48 37.75
CA ARG A 143 -26.95 49.74 37.95
C ARG A 143 -27.19 48.24 38.12
N LEU A 144 -28.20 47.85 38.89
CA LEU A 144 -28.56 46.44 39.10
C LEU A 144 -29.05 45.78 37.79
N SER A 145 -29.83 46.50 36.99
CA SER A 145 -30.31 46.08 35.65
C SER A 145 -29.18 45.99 34.61
N ILE A 146 -28.11 46.76 34.72
CA ILE A 146 -26.93 46.62 33.84
C ILE A 146 -26.19 45.33 34.18
N ILE A 147 -25.96 45.08 35.48
CA ILE A 147 -25.22 43.90 35.97
C ILE A 147 -25.97 42.60 35.64
N GLU A 148 -27.31 42.64 35.65
CA GLU A 148 -28.20 41.58 35.18
C GLU A 148 -27.80 41.01 33.80
N ASN A 149 -27.45 41.87 32.84
CA ASN A 149 -27.14 41.44 31.46
C ASN A 149 -25.79 40.71 31.34
N MET A 150 -24.90 40.85 32.32
CA MET A 150 -23.56 40.26 32.27
C MET A 150 -23.49 38.86 32.87
N SER A 151 -24.30 38.55 33.89
CA SER A 151 -24.36 37.19 34.44
C SER A 151 -25.57 37.00 35.36
N PRO A 152 -26.73 36.59 34.82
CA PRO A 152 -27.93 36.41 35.62
C PRO A 152 -27.82 35.19 36.56
N ALA A 153 -26.99 34.19 36.27
CA ALA A 153 -26.94 32.90 36.98
C ALA A 153 -26.12 32.86 38.30
N LEU A 154 -25.77 34.00 38.88
CA LEU A 154 -24.95 34.07 40.09
C LEU A 154 -25.84 34.12 41.35
N PRO A 155 -25.67 33.23 42.35
CA PRO A 155 -26.35 33.34 43.66
C PRO A 155 -26.13 34.69 44.37
N GLN A 156 -25.05 35.39 44.01
CA GLN A 156 -24.75 36.74 44.46
C GLN A 156 -25.77 37.78 43.96
N PHE A 157 -26.38 37.54 42.79
CA PHE A 157 -27.43 38.40 42.22
C PHE A 157 -28.67 38.39 43.10
N GLU A 158 -29.14 37.21 43.49
CA GLU A 158 -30.32 37.04 44.35
C GLU A 158 -30.16 37.74 45.71
N ARG A 159 -28.97 37.58 46.31
CA ARG A 159 -28.61 38.26 47.56
C ARG A 159 -28.57 39.78 47.40
N CYS A 160 -28.02 40.27 46.30
CA CYS A 160 -27.97 41.69 46.00
C CYS A 160 -29.39 42.28 45.82
N VAL A 161 -30.24 41.64 45.02
CA VAL A 161 -31.64 42.05 44.80
C VAL A 161 -32.41 42.13 46.12
N THR A 162 -32.25 41.12 46.97
CA THR A 162 -32.90 41.05 48.30
C THR A 162 -32.47 42.21 49.19
N ARG A 163 -31.16 42.46 49.33
CA ARG A 163 -30.59 43.56 50.14
C ARG A 163 -31.03 44.94 49.61
N VAL A 164 -31.04 45.12 48.29
CA VAL A 164 -31.40 46.38 47.62
C VAL A 164 -32.87 46.73 47.87
N PHE A 165 -33.81 45.80 47.65
CA PHE A 165 -35.22 46.09 47.85
C PHE A 165 -35.61 46.21 49.32
N SER A 166 -35.02 45.41 50.22
CA SER A 166 -35.21 45.59 51.67
C SER A 166 -34.75 46.97 52.14
N SER A 167 -33.65 47.49 51.57
CA SER A 167 -33.16 48.85 51.85
C SER A 167 -34.11 49.92 51.32
N ILE A 168 -34.66 49.74 50.10
CA ILE A 168 -35.69 50.62 49.54
C ILE A 168 -36.93 50.65 50.45
N LEU A 169 -37.40 49.49 50.94
CA LEU A 169 -38.52 49.42 51.87
C LEU A 169 -38.25 50.19 53.17
N ARG A 170 -37.06 50.03 53.76
CA ARG A 170 -36.67 50.79 54.96
C ARG A 170 -36.66 52.30 54.72
N ILE A 171 -36.11 52.75 53.59
CA ILE A 171 -36.11 54.17 53.21
C ILE A 171 -37.56 54.69 53.09
N CYS A 172 -38.46 53.91 52.47
CA CYS A 172 -39.88 54.24 52.38
C CYS A 172 -40.57 54.27 53.75
N ALA A 173 -40.25 53.35 54.66
CA ALA A 173 -40.80 53.34 56.02
C ALA A 173 -40.42 54.60 56.80
N VAL A 174 -39.13 54.96 56.76
CA VAL A 174 -38.64 56.19 57.39
C VAL A 174 -39.30 57.42 56.75
N ALA A 175 -39.48 57.44 55.43
CA ALA A 175 -40.20 58.52 54.75
C ALA A 175 -41.60 58.73 55.33
N GLN A 176 -42.37 57.66 55.53
CA GLN A 176 -43.71 57.72 56.11
C GLN A 176 -43.71 58.25 57.56
N ARG A 177 -42.70 57.92 58.38
CA ARG A 177 -42.55 58.51 59.73
C ARG A 177 -42.43 60.04 59.66
N TYR A 178 -41.57 60.53 58.76
CA TYR A 178 -41.36 61.97 58.59
C TYR A 178 -42.57 62.68 57.96
N VAL A 179 -43.43 61.98 57.21
CA VAL A 179 -44.73 62.50 56.75
C VAL A 179 -45.64 62.80 57.93
N ALA A 180 -45.78 61.86 58.87
CA ALA A 180 -46.61 62.02 60.06
C ALA A 180 -46.16 63.21 60.92
N GLU A 181 -44.86 63.51 60.93
CA GLU A 181 -44.27 64.66 61.61
C GLU A 181 -44.29 65.98 60.80
N LYS A 182 -44.79 65.98 59.55
CA LYS A 182 -44.72 67.12 58.61
C LYS A 182 -43.29 67.62 58.34
N ARG A 183 -42.29 66.73 58.35
CA ARG A 183 -40.84 67.03 58.23
C ARG A 183 -40.18 66.42 57.00
N LEU A 184 -40.91 66.31 55.89
CA LEU A 184 -40.46 65.62 54.67
C LEU A 184 -39.20 66.22 54.03
N LYS A 185 -39.05 67.54 54.04
CA LYS A 185 -37.81 68.19 53.59
C LYS A 185 -36.58 67.70 54.35
N LYS A 186 -36.72 67.55 55.68
CA LYS A 186 -35.65 67.06 56.56
C LYS A 186 -35.32 65.59 56.26
N TRP A 187 -36.32 64.76 55.97
CA TRP A 187 -36.10 63.37 55.56
C TRP A 187 -35.21 63.27 54.32
N PHE A 188 -35.55 64.01 53.27
CA PHE A 188 -34.76 63.97 52.03
C PHE A 188 -33.37 64.55 52.22
N ASP A 189 -33.25 65.67 52.94
CA ASP A 189 -31.95 66.26 53.25
C ASP A 189 -31.09 65.29 54.07
N ASN A 190 -31.68 64.57 55.04
CA ASN A 190 -31.01 63.54 55.83
C ASN A 190 -30.65 62.29 55.01
N MET A 191 -31.48 61.90 54.04
CA MET A 191 -31.19 60.79 53.12
C MET A 191 -29.96 61.07 52.26
N LEU A 192 -29.79 62.33 51.81
CA LEU A 192 -28.62 62.73 51.03
C LEU A 192 -27.38 62.98 51.89
N LYS A 193 -27.54 63.57 53.08
CA LYS A 193 -26.43 63.97 53.95
C LYS A 193 -26.00 62.90 54.96
N GLY A 194 -26.83 61.88 55.19
CA GLY A 194 -26.57 60.80 56.14
C GLY A 194 -26.70 61.22 57.62
N GLU A 195 -27.44 62.28 57.93
CA GLU A 195 -27.60 62.79 59.30
C GLU A 195 -28.58 61.97 60.16
N ASP A 196 -29.43 61.14 59.53
CA ASP A 196 -30.32 60.19 60.19
C ASP A 196 -29.69 58.78 60.11
N ALA A 197 -29.51 58.15 61.27
CA ALA A 197 -28.79 56.87 61.36
C ALA A 197 -29.49 55.73 60.60
N ASP A 198 -30.82 55.71 60.59
CA ASP A 198 -31.59 54.65 59.92
C ASP A 198 -31.49 54.81 58.39
N LEU A 199 -31.58 56.05 57.89
CA LEU A 199 -31.39 56.36 56.47
C LEU A 199 -29.95 56.12 56.01
N ALA A 200 -28.97 56.54 56.80
CA ALA A 200 -27.56 56.32 56.48
C ALA A 200 -27.23 54.83 56.40
N ALA A 201 -27.77 54.02 57.32
CA ALA A 201 -27.60 52.57 57.31
C ALA A 201 -28.24 51.93 56.07
N ALA A 202 -29.47 52.31 55.71
CA ALA A 202 -30.14 51.78 54.53
C ALA A 202 -29.46 52.20 53.21
N MET A 203 -28.96 53.44 53.13
CA MET A 203 -28.22 53.93 51.96
C MET A 203 -26.87 53.23 51.79
N LYS A 204 -26.16 52.97 52.89
CA LYS A 204 -24.89 52.23 52.88
C LYS A 204 -25.09 50.78 52.43
N GLU A 205 -26.11 50.11 52.96
CA GLU A 205 -26.44 48.72 52.60
C GLU A 205 -26.77 48.57 51.11
N LEU A 206 -27.47 49.56 50.55
CA LEU A 206 -27.81 49.64 49.13
C LEU A 206 -26.57 49.74 48.23
N GLU A 207 -25.60 50.56 48.63
CA GLU A 207 -24.33 50.75 47.91
C GLU A 207 -23.42 49.52 48.00
N GLU A 208 -23.27 48.93 49.20
CA GLU A 208 -22.46 47.74 49.43
C GLU A 208 -22.98 46.55 48.62
N ALA A 209 -24.29 46.31 48.60
CA ALA A 209 -24.88 45.22 47.85
C ALA A 209 -24.57 45.30 46.34
N VAL A 210 -24.73 46.48 45.73
CA VAL A 210 -24.47 46.69 44.30
C VAL A 210 -22.97 46.59 43.98
N ASN A 211 -22.10 47.10 44.85
CA ASN A 211 -20.65 47.05 44.65
C ASN A 211 -20.09 45.62 44.78
N GLU A 212 -20.52 44.85 45.78
CA GLU A 212 -20.15 43.44 45.94
C GLU A 212 -20.50 42.61 44.70
N LEU A 213 -21.72 42.79 44.17
CA LEU A 213 -22.16 42.10 42.97
C LEU A 213 -21.32 42.49 41.75
N SER A 214 -21.04 43.78 41.58
CA SER A 214 -20.20 44.27 40.47
C SER A 214 -18.80 43.66 40.48
N GLN A 215 -18.18 43.50 41.65
CA GLN A 215 -16.87 42.85 41.79
C GLN A 215 -16.94 41.34 41.48
N ALA A 216 -17.97 40.65 41.97
CA ALA A 216 -18.15 39.21 41.73
C ALA A 216 -18.31 38.88 40.23
N VAL A 217 -19.06 39.71 39.50
CA VAL A 217 -19.21 39.58 38.05
C VAL A 217 -17.87 39.82 37.33
N GLY A 218 -17.13 40.87 37.71
CA GLY A 218 -15.81 41.16 37.12
C GLY A 218 -14.81 40.00 37.27
N LEU A 219 -14.71 39.41 38.46
CA LEU A 219 -13.84 38.26 38.72
C LEU A 219 -14.26 36.99 37.95
N SER A 220 -15.57 36.76 37.82
CA SER A 220 -16.09 35.61 37.08
C SER A 220 -15.79 35.70 35.59
N THR A 221 -15.90 36.91 35.02
CA THR A 221 -15.51 37.18 33.62
C THR A 221 -14.02 36.96 33.39
N LEU A 222 -13.16 37.42 34.31
CA LEU A 222 -11.71 37.21 34.20
C LEU A 222 -11.35 35.72 34.20
N LYS A 223 -11.96 34.93 35.08
CA LYS A 223 -11.78 33.48 35.11
C LYS A 223 -12.21 32.81 33.79
N LEU A 224 -13.29 33.27 33.17
CA LEU A 224 -13.73 32.73 31.88
C LEU A 224 -12.70 33.02 30.76
N VAL A 225 -12.09 34.21 30.78
CA VAL A 225 -11.03 34.58 29.82
C VAL A 225 -9.79 33.72 30.01
N GLU A 226 -9.37 33.43 31.24
CA GLU A 226 -8.25 32.52 31.52
C GLU A 226 -8.51 31.12 30.95
N VAL A 227 -9.71 30.55 31.16
CA VAL A 227 -10.08 29.25 30.60
C VAL A 227 -10.07 29.26 29.06
N LEU A 228 -10.57 30.33 28.43
CA LEU A 228 -10.53 30.48 26.98
C LEU A 228 -9.09 30.57 26.44
N GLN A 229 -8.20 31.22 27.19
CA GLN A 229 -6.79 31.30 26.84
C GLN A 229 -6.12 29.91 26.90
N GLU A 230 -6.38 29.11 27.95
CA GLU A 230 -5.86 27.75 28.05
C GLU A 230 -6.33 26.86 26.89
N VAL A 231 -7.61 26.93 26.54
CA VAL A 231 -8.18 26.19 25.40
C VAL A 231 -7.52 26.63 24.09
N THR A 232 -7.32 27.94 23.91
CA THR A 232 -6.66 28.49 22.71
C THR A 232 -5.22 27.99 22.58
N GLN A 233 -4.44 28.02 23.67
CA GLN A 233 -3.07 27.50 23.66
C GLN A 233 -3.02 25.99 23.37
N SER A 234 -3.97 25.22 23.93
CA SER A 234 -4.07 23.79 23.62
C SER A 234 -4.44 23.54 22.14
N MET A 235 -5.28 24.38 21.54
CA MET A 235 -5.61 24.29 20.11
C MET A 235 -4.40 24.58 19.23
N ASP A 236 -3.60 25.59 19.57
CA ASP A 236 -2.41 25.98 18.83
C ASP A 236 -1.39 24.83 18.76
N GLY A 237 -1.09 24.20 19.91
CA GLY A 237 -0.19 23.04 19.94
C GLY A 237 -0.71 21.82 19.17
N LYS A 238 -2.04 21.61 19.09
CA LYS A 238 -2.63 20.56 18.25
C LYS A 238 -2.53 20.91 16.76
N LEU A 239 -2.68 22.18 16.41
CA LEU A 239 -2.57 22.66 15.04
C LEU A 239 -1.14 22.47 14.52
N ASP A 240 -0.13 22.86 15.30
CA ASP A 240 1.28 22.65 14.98
C ASP A 240 1.62 21.18 14.75
N PHE A 241 1.13 20.29 15.62
CA PHE A 241 1.30 18.85 15.44
C PHE A 241 0.68 18.35 14.12
N LEU A 242 -0.50 18.85 13.78
CA LEU A 242 -1.23 18.46 12.57
C LEU A 242 -0.51 18.97 11.31
N VAL A 243 0.00 20.21 11.34
CA VAL A 243 0.83 20.79 10.27
C VAL A 243 2.10 19.94 10.07
N ALA A 244 2.83 19.61 11.15
CA ALA A 244 4.02 18.78 11.06
C ALA A 244 3.75 17.39 10.48
N LYS A 245 2.60 16.78 10.83
CA LYS A 245 2.17 15.49 10.24
C LYS A 245 1.85 15.61 8.75
N THR A 246 1.20 16.69 8.33
CA THR A 246 0.90 16.97 6.91
C THR A 246 2.18 17.14 6.10
N THR A 247 3.15 17.93 6.58
CA THR A 247 4.44 18.10 5.89
C THR A 247 5.18 16.76 5.72
N ALA A 248 5.21 15.93 6.77
CA ALA A 248 5.84 14.61 6.69
C ALA A 248 5.10 13.65 5.72
N LEU A 249 3.79 13.83 5.52
CA LEU A 249 3.03 13.08 4.51
C LEU A 249 3.35 13.55 3.09
N ASP A 250 3.50 14.87 2.87
CA ASP A 250 3.89 15.42 1.57
C ASP A 250 5.29 14.93 1.16
N GLU A 251 6.27 14.97 2.06
CA GLU A 251 7.63 14.46 1.80
C GLU A 251 7.63 12.97 1.42
N ARG A 252 6.83 12.16 2.14
CA ARG A 252 6.64 10.74 1.82
C ARG A 252 5.97 10.54 0.46
N THR A 253 4.99 11.37 0.13
CA THR A 253 4.28 11.30 -1.16
C THR A 253 5.24 11.58 -2.32
N VAL A 254 6.06 12.62 -2.23
CA VAL A 254 7.09 12.93 -3.25
C VAL A 254 8.10 11.78 -3.40
N THR A 255 8.50 11.16 -2.29
CA THR A 255 9.41 9.99 -2.31
C THR A 255 8.77 8.79 -3.03
N ILE A 256 7.48 8.53 -2.76
CA ILE A 256 6.72 7.44 -3.42
C ILE A 256 6.60 7.69 -4.92
N GLU A 257 6.29 8.92 -5.34
CA GLU A 257 6.20 9.29 -6.75
C GLU A 257 7.55 9.08 -7.47
N THR A 258 8.65 9.51 -6.85
CA THR A 258 10.01 9.34 -7.38
C THR A 258 10.39 7.87 -7.52
N ASN A 259 10.13 7.06 -6.49
CA ASN A 259 10.41 5.63 -6.52
C ASN A 259 9.56 4.91 -7.57
N THR A 260 8.28 5.30 -7.70
CA THR A 260 7.37 4.75 -8.71
C THR A 260 7.87 5.04 -10.13
N GLY A 261 8.30 6.27 -10.41
CA GLY A 261 8.91 6.62 -11.70
C GLY A 261 10.17 5.81 -12.01
N THR A 262 11.01 5.56 -11.00
CA THR A 262 12.22 4.73 -11.14
C THR A 262 11.87 3.27 -11.48
N ILE A 263 10.89 2.69 -10.77
CA ILE A 263 10.42 1.31 -11.02
C ILE A 263 9.82 1.20 -12.43
N MET A 264 9.02 2.18 -12.86
CA MET A 264 8.45 2.18 -14.22
C MET A 264 9.55 2.17 -15.29
N ASN A 265 10.60 2.97 -15.12
CA ASN A 265 11.73 3.00 -16.06
C ASN A 265 12.49 1.67 -16.07
N GLN A 266 12.76 1.08 -14.90
CA GLN A 266 13.40 -0.23 -14.81
C GLN A 266 12.57 -1.33 -15.48
N ASN A 267 11.26 -1.33 -15.28
CA ASN A 267 10.35 -2.29 -15.92
C ASN A 267 10.34 -2.12 -17.45
N GLN A 268 10.40 -0.89 -17.97
CA GLN A 268 10.49 -0.66 -19.41
C GLN A 268 11.79 -1.24 -19.99
N ILE A 269 12.92 -1.09 -19.29
CA ILE A 269 14.21 -1.67 -19.69
C ILE A 269 14.14 -3.20 -19.65
N LEU A 270 13.51 -3.78 -18.64
CA LEU A 270 13.35 -5.24 -18.54
C LEU A 270 12.53 -5.81 -19.69
N VAL A 271 11.43 -5.15 -20.07
CA VAL A 271 10.62 -5.55 -21.23
C VAL A 271 11.45 -5.49 -22.51
N SER A 272 12.20 -4.40 -22.73
CA SER A 272 13.10 -4.29 -23.91
C SER A 272 14.13 -5.42 -23.95
N LYS A 273 14.75 -5.75 -22.82
CA LYS A 273 15.71 -6.87 -22.74
C LYS A 273 15.06 -8.23 -22.97
N GLN A 274 13.81 -8.40 -22.54
CA GLN A 274 13.07 -9.63 -22.77
C GLN A 274 12.70 -9.79 -24.25
N ASP A 275 12.34 -8.71 -24.93
CA ASP A 275 12.09 -8.70 -26.38
C ASP A 275 13.39 -9.00 -27.16
N GLU A 276 14.51 -8.36 -26.81
CA GLU A 276 15.83 -8.63 -27.40
C GLU A 276 16.26 -10.09 -27.21
N MET A 277 16.02 -10.67 -26.02
CA MET A 277 16.31 -12.07 -25.73
C MET A 277 15.43 -13.00 -26.58
N ALA A 278 14.14 -12.69 -26.73
CA ALA A 278 13.23 -13.48 -27.55
C ALA A 278 13.60 -13.43 -29.04
N GLU A 279 14.03 -12.27 -29.54
CA GLU A 279 14.55 -12.13 -30.91
C GLU A 279 15.84 -12.94 -31.11
N MET A 280 16.79 -12.86 -30.16
CA MET A 280 18.03 -13.64 -30.19
C MET A 280 17.76 -15.15 -30.19
N GLN A 281 16.83 -15.62 -29.36
CA GLN A 281 16.42 -17.02 -29.30
C GLN A 281 15.80 -17.49 -30.63
N ARG A 282 14.94 -16.67 -31.26
CA ARG A 282 14.37 -16.98 -32.57
C ARG A 282 15.43 -17.06 -33.66
N ALA A 283 16.36 -16.11 -33.70
CA ALA A 283 17.46 -16.12 -34.66
C ALA A 283 18.34 -17.37 -34.49
N THR A 284 18.64 -17.75 -33.25
CA THR A 284 19.41 -18.96 -32.94
C THR A 284 18.68 -20.23 -33.41
N LEU A 285 17.36 -20.32 -33.18
CA LEU A 285 16.55 -21.44 -33.65
C LEU A 285 16.53 -21.54 -35.18
N GLU A 286 16.44 -20.40 -35.88
CA GLU A 286 16.48 -20.36 -37.35
C GLU A 286 17.83 -20.85 -37.88
N MET A 287 18.95 -20.42 -37.28
CA MET A 287 20.30 -20.88 -37.62
C MET A 287 20.46 -22.39 -37.42
N ILE A 288 20.00 -22.93 -36.29
CA ILE A 288 20.05 -24.37 -36.00
C ILE A 288 19.18 -25.17 -36.97
N THR A 289 18.00 -24.66 -37.32
CA THR A 289 17.10 -25.29 -38.28
C THR A 289 17.74 -25.37 -39.67
N GLU A 290 18.39 -24.29 -40.10
CA GLU A 290 19.12 -24.24 -41.37
C GLU A 290 20.31 -25.21 -41.39
N GLN A 291 21.10 -25.29 -40.31
CA GLN A 291 22.17 -26.27 -40.19
C GLN A 291 21.67 -27.71 -40.25
N ASN A 292 20.55 -28.00 -39.57
CA ASN A 292 19.91 -29.32 -39.66
C ASN A 292 19.51 -29.67 -41.10
N ARG A 293 18.98 -28.69 -41.84
CA ARG A 293 18.65 -28.85 -43.26
C ARG A 293 19.88 -29.12 -44.11
N GLN A 294 20.96 -28.36 -43.92
CA GLN A 294 22.24 -28.56 -44.61
C GLN A 294 22.84 -29.94 -44.30
N PHE A 295 22.82 -30.33 -43.03
CA PHE A 295 23.28 -31.63 -42.57
C PHE A 295 22.53 -32.78 -43.26
N ASN A 296 21.20 -32.74 -43.26
CA ASN A 296 20.39 -33.76 -43.95
C ASN A 296 20.72 -33.80 -45.45
N THR A 297 20.92 -32.64 -46.07
CA THR A 297 21.32 -32.53 -47.48
C THR A 297 22.68 -33.19 -47.76
N VAL A 298 23.63 -33.06 -46.84
CA VAL A 298 24.95 -33.72 -46.90
C VAL A 298 24.77 -35.23 -46.78
N ILE A 299 24.01 -35.73 -45.81
CA ILE A 299 23.79 -37.17 -45.65
C ILE A 299 23.07 -37.77 -46.88
N ASP A 300 22.13 -37.05 -47.48
CA ASP A 300 21.47 -37.48 -48.71
C ASP A 300 22.45 -37.57 -49.89
N TYR A 301 23.43 -36.66 -49.97
CA TYR A 301 24.50 -36.75 -50.98
C TYR A 301 25.37 -38.00 -50.80
N PHE A 302 25.74 -38.33 -49.57
CA PHE A 302 26.46 -39.58 -49.29
C PHE A 302 25.68 -40.80 -49.75
N GLY A 303 24.37 -40.84 -49.49
CA GLY A 303 23.50 -41.92 -49.93
C GLY A 303 23.23 -41.98 -51.44
N SER A 304 23.45 -40.89 -52.17
CA SER A 304 23.25 -40.84 -53.62
C SER A 304 24.50 -41.17 -54.44
N ILE A 305 25.68 -41.29 -53.81
CA ILE A 305 26.91 -41.67 -54.51
C ILE A 305 26.79 -43.09 -55.06
N GLN A 306 27.16 -43.21 -56.32
CA GLN A 306 27.27 -44.48 -57.04
C GLN A 306 28.69 -44.60 -57.60
N MET A 307 29.30 -45.80 -57.56
CA MET A 307 30.65 -45.97 -58.11
C MET A 307 30.61 -46.53 -59.52
N GLY A 308 31.39 -45.95 -60.43
CA GLY A 308 31.56 -46.44 -61.79
C GLY A 308 32.40 -47.71 -61.84
N ARG A 309 32.18 -48.54 -62.86
CA ARG A 309 32.89 -49.82 -63.05
C ARG A 309 34.42 -49.70 -63.10
N ASN A 310 34.96 -48.53 -63.45
CA ASN A 310 36.40 -48.26 -63.44
C ASN A 310 37.01 -48.22 -62.01
N LEU A 311 36.20 -48.22 -60.96
CA LEU A 311 36.64 -48.29 -59.55
C LEU A 311 36.56 -49.71 -58.96
N SER A 312 36.41 -50.73 -59.79
CA SER A 312 36.13 -52.11 -59.36
C SER A 312 37.23 -52.79 -58.54
N GLU A 313 38.50 -52.39 -58.67
CA GLU A 313 39.62 -53.06 -57.98
C GLU A 313 39.62 -52.89 -56.45
N ASP A 314 39.05 -51.79 -55.92
CA ASP A 314 38.90 -51.52 -54.48
C ASP A 314 37.49 -50.99 -54.15
N PHE A 315 36.47 -51.55 -54.82
CA PHE A 315 35.08 -51.12 -54.67
C PHE A 315 34.57 -51.32 -53.24
N GLU A 316 34.84 -52.49 -52.65
CA GLU A 316 34.43 -52.83 -51.30
C GLU A 316 35.04 -51.88 -50.25
N GLY A 317 36.36 -51.71 -50.26
CA GLY A 317 37.05 -50.84 -49.31
C GLY A 317 36.65 -49.38 -49.46
N SER A 318 36.51 -48.91 -50.70
CA SER A 318 36.06 -47.55 -51.00
C SER A 318 34.63 -47.27 -50.52
N LEU A 319 33.72 -48.24 -50.70
CA LEU A 319 32.33 -48.10 -50.29
C LEU A 319 32.18 -48.12 -48.75
N LEU A 320 32.89 -49.04 -48.08
CA LEU A 320 32.89 -49.09 -46.62
C LEU A 320 33.52 -47.83 -46.00
N LYS A 321 34.56 -47.25 -46.61
CA LYS A 321 35.12 -45.95 -46.19
C LYS A 321 34.09 -44.82 -46.30
N LEU A 322 33.32 -44.78 -47.39
CA LEU A 322 32.23 -43.80 -47.58
C LEU A 322 31.16 -43.95 -46.49
N ASP A 323 30.76 -45.19 -46.19
CA ASP A 323 29.78 -45.47 -45.14
C ASP A 323 30.29 -45.07 -43.75
N VAL A 324 31.58 -45.27 -43.47
CA VAL A 324 32.20 -44.86 -42.19
C VAL A 324 32.16 -43.34 -42.03
N ILE A 325 32.49 -42.55 -43.07
CA ILE A 325 32.40 -41.08 -42.99
C ILE A 325 30.96 -40.65 -42.76
N ARG A 326 30.00 -41.24 -43.49
CA ARG A 326 28.57 -40.97 -43.31
C ARG A 326 28.10 -41.29 -41.89
N LEU A 327 28.51 -42.43 -41.35
CA LEU A 327 28.20 -42.85 -39.99
C LEU A 327 28.80 -41.89 -38.97
N ARG A 328 30.07 -41.52 -39.13
CA ARG A 328 30.78 -40.57 -38.26
C ARG A 328 30.09 -39.21 -38.23
N LEU A 329 29.68 -38.68 -39.39
CA LEU A 329 28.96 -37.42 -39.48
C LEU A 329 27.59 -37.52 -38.77
N SER A 330 26.84 -38.61 -38.97
CA SER A 330 25.57 -38.86 -38.26
C SER A 330 25.74 -38.94 -36.74
N ARG A 331 26.85 -39.53 -36.28
CA ARG A 331 27.20 -39.65 -34.86
C ARG A 331 27.50 -38.29 -34.25
N TRP A 332 28.24 -37.45 -34.97
CA TRP A 332 28.50 -36.07 -34.54
C TRP A 332 27.20 -35.30 -34.33
N ARG A 333 26.28 -35.29 -35.29
CA ARG A 333 24.97 -34.60 -35.17
C ARG A 333 24.18 -35.02 -33.93
N GLN A 334 24.13 -36.32 -33.67
CA GLN A 334 23.44 -36.85 -32.49
C GLN A 334 24.14 -36.40 -31.20
N SER A 335 25.47 -36.34 -31.19
CA SER A 335 26.25 -35.95 -30.01
C SER A 335 26.13 -34.46 -29.64
N VAL A 336 25.88 -33.59 -30.62
CA VAL A 336 25.66 -32.15 -30.40
C VAL A 336 24.22 -31.80 -30.04
N GLY A 337 23.29 -32.77 -30.04
CA GLY A 337 21.88 -32.55 -29.69
C GLY A 337 21.04 -31.93 -30.81
N LEU A 338 21.60 -31.68 -32.00
CA LEU A 338 20.90 -31.11 -33.14
C LEU A 338 19.72 -31.98 -33.64
N ALA A 339 19.69 -33.26 -33.27
CA ALA A 339 18.65 -34.19 -33.70
C ALA A 339 17.25 -33.92 -33.10
N ASN A 340 17.15 -33.25 -31.94
CA ASN A 340 15.91 -33.14 -31.15
C ASN A 340 15.33 -31.72 -31.02
N ILE A 341 15.94 -30.72 -31.65
CA ILE A 341 15.57 -29.31 -31.47
C ILE A 341 14.40 -28.94 -32.37
N ASN A 342 13.22 -28.72 -31.79
CA ASN A 342 12.00 -28.35 -32.53
C ASN A 342 11.40 -27.02 -32.09
N ASP A 343 11.72 -26.53 -30.90
CA ASP A 343 11.25 -25.26 -30.37
C ASP A 343 12.32 -24.54 -29.54
N VAL A 344 12.02 -23.32 -29.12
CA VAL A 344 12.93 -22.48 -28.32
C VAL A 344 13.28 -23.13 -26.96
N ASN A 345 12.36 -23.91 -26.38
CA ASN A 345 12.60 -24.59 -25.10
C ASN A 345 13.61 -25.74 -25.26
N SER A 346 13.64 -26.36 -26.43
CA SER A 346 14.55 -27.45 -26.78
C SER A 346 15.98 -26.95 -27.06
N LEU A 347 16.23 -25.64 -27.11
CA LEU A 347 17.57 -25.07 -27.30
C LEU A 347 18.49 -25.37 -26.11
N GLU A 348 17.95 -25.54 -24.90
CA GLU A 348 18.74 -25.92 -23.72
C GLU A 348 19.34 -27.33 -23.84
N GLU A 349 18.78 -28.18 -24.72
CA GLU A 349 19.27 -29.54 -24.97
C GLU A 349 20.41 -29.57 -26.01
N ALA A 350 20.66 -28.46 -26.71
CA ALA A 350 21.74 -28.35 -27.68
C ALA A 350 23.08 -28.21 -26.96
N ASN A 351 24.04 -29.08 -27.27
CA ASN A 351 25.41 -29.01 -26.75
C ASN A 351 26.31 -28.09 -27.61
N ILE A 352 25.72 -27.13 -28.33
CA ILE A 352 26.42 -26.16 -29.18
C ILE A 352 26.13 -24.75 -28.67
N CYS A 353 27.20 -23.99 -28.45
CA CYS A 353 27.11 -22.56 -28.17
C CYS A 353 26.70 -21.80 -29.44
N PRO A 354 25.78 -20.81 -29.37
CA PRO A 354 25.33 -20.05 -30.53
C PRO A 354 26.46 -19.40 -31.34
N GLU A 355 27.56 -19.05 -30.69
CA GLU A 355 28.75 -18.44 -31.28
C GLU A 355 29.50 -19.39 -32.24
N ASP A 356 29.38 -20.70 -32.05
CA ASP A 356 30.03 -21.71 -32.88
C ASP A 356 29.17 -22.12 -34.09
N LEU A 357 27.89 -21.73 -34.12
CA LEU A 357 26.97 -22.04 -35.21
C LEU A 357 27.46 -21.55 -36.59
N PRO A 358 28.00 -20.33 -36.76
CA PRO A 358 28.54 -19.90 -38.05
C PRO A 358 29.64 -20.84 -38.57
N ARG A 359 30.52 -21.32 -37.68
CA ARG A 359 31.60 -22.25 -38.04
C ARG A 359 31.06 -23.61 -38.49
N VAL A 360 30.02 -24.12 -37.85
CA VAL A 360 29.31 -25.34 -38.30
C VAL A 360 28.74 -25.14 -39.71
N ALA A 361 28.09 -24.01 -39.94
CA ALA A 361 27.51 -23.68 -41.24
C ALA A 361 28.59 -23.62 -42.34
N ASP A 362 29.73 -22.99 -42.07
CA ASP A 362 30.86 -22.90 -43.01
C ASP A 362 31.44 -24.28 -43.36
N LEU A 363 31.62 -25.15 -42.36
CA LEU A 363 32.13 -26.51 -42.57
C LEU A 363 31.13 -27.38 -43.35
N LEU A 364 29.83 -27.32 -43.03
CA LEU A 364 28.79 -28.03 -43.78
C LEU A 364 28.67 -27.52 -45.22
N ALA A 365 28.77 -26.20 -45.42
CA ALA A 365 28.80 -25.60 -46.75
C ALA A 365 30.02 -26.07 -47.55
N GLY A 366 31.20 -26.13 -46.93
CA GLY A 366 32.41 -26.68 -47.53
C GLY A 366 32.23 -28.12 -48.00
N ILE A 367 31.53 -28.96 -47.22
CA ILE A 367 31.22 -30.35 -47.61
C ILE A 367 30.27 -30.36 -48.82
N LEU A 368 29.22 -29.54 -48.81
CA LEU A 368 28.28 -29.41 -49.94
C LEU A 368 28.97 -28.93 -51.22
N ASP A 369 29.96 -28.04 -51.12
CA ASP A 369 30.77 -27.59 -52.25
C ASP A 369 31.60 -28.72 -52.85
N ARG A 370 32.20 -29.59 -52.01
CA ARG A 370 32.94 -30.77 -52.49
C ARG A 370 32.03 -31.74 -53.25
N PHE A 371 30.80 -31.97 -52.77
CA PHE A 371 29.81 -32.74 -53.52
C PHE A 371 29.43 -32.09 -54.85
N SER A 372 29.24 -30.77 -54.86
CA SER A 372 28.91 -30.01 -56.09
C SER A 372 30.04 -30.08 -57.12
N ASP A 373 31.30 -30.02 -56.67
CA ASP A 373 32.47 -30.21 -57.51
C ASP A 373 32.55 -31.63 -58.09
N ALA A 374 32.29 -32.66 -57.28
CA ALA A 374 32.22 -34.04 -57.73
C ALA A 374 31.11 -34.26 -58.76
N GLU A 375 29.92 -33.68 -58.57
CA GLU A 375 28.82 -33.72 -59.53
C GLU A 375 29.19 -33.07 -60.86
N ARG A 376 29.84 -31.91 -60.82
CA ARG A 376 30.33 -31.22 -62.01
C ARG A 376 31.37 -32.06 -62.77
N LEU A 377 32.29 -32.71 -62.06
CA LEU A 377 33.29 -33.59 -62.66
C LEU A 377 32.65 -34.85 -63.27
N SER A 378 31.70 -35.46 -62.57
CA SER A 378 30.92 -36.60 -63.07
C SER A 378 30.18 -36.27 -64.37
N LYS A 379 29.44 -35.15 -64.40
CA LYS A 379 28.71 -34.69 -65.60
C LYS A 379 29.67 -34.45 -66.78
N ARG A 380 30.83 -33.83 -66.54
CA ARG A 380 31.86 -33.62 -67.59
C ARG A 380 32.40 -34.95 -68.12
N PHE A 381 32.57 -35.94 -67.25
CA PHE A 381 33.03 -37.27 -67.65
C PHE A 381 32.01 -37.99 -68.53
N GLN A 382 30.73 -37.96 -68.15
CA GLN A 382 29.63 -38.54 -68.92
C GLN A 382 29.52 -37.91 -70.33
N LEU A 383 29.62 -36.59 -70.41
CA LEU A 383 29.61 -35.87 -71.70
C LEU A 383 30.78 -36.26 -72.62
N ARG A 384 31.94 -36.63 -72.06
CA ARG A 384 33.14 -37.00 -72.83
C ARG A 384 33.15 -38.45 -73.32
N ARG A 385 32.59 -39.40 -72.56
CA ARG A 385 32.60 -40.85 -72.90
C ARG A 385 31.29 -41.39 -73.48
N GLY A 386 30.21 -40.60 -73.50
CA GLY A 386 28.89 -41.07 -73.94
C GLY A 386 28.20 -42.01 -72.93
N SER A 387 27.04 -42.57 -73.28
CA SER A 387 26.18 -43.38 -72.39
C SER A 387 26.75 -44.75 -71.96
N SER A 388 27.98 -45.11 -72.34
CA SER A 388 28.64 -46.35 -71.94
C SER A 388 29.41 -46.17 -70.61
N THR A 389 28.73 -45.70 -69.58
CA THR A 389 29.29 -45.52 -68.24
C THR A 389 28.53 -46.38 -67.24
N ALA A 390 28.86 -47.67 -67.20
CA ALA A 390 28.25 -48.61 -66.25
C ALA A 390 28.62 -48.26 -64.80
N VAL A 391 27.62 -48.30 -63.93
CA VAL A 391 27.70 -48.11 -62.49
C VAL A 391 27.60 -49.47 -61.80
N LEU A 392 28.32 -49.63 -60.69
CA LEU A 392 28.30 -50.82 -59.83
C LEU A 392 27.11 -50.74 -58.86
N ASP A 393 26.38 -51.85 -58.71
CA ASP A 393 25.30 -51.96 -57.72
C ASP A 393 25.84 -52.63 -56.44
N PRO A 394 25.87 -51.93 -55.29
CA PRO A 394 26.30 -52.51 -54.02
C PRO A 394 25.63 -53.84 -53.67
N LYS A 395 24.37 -54.06 -54.07
CA LYS A 395 23.64 -55.30 -53.79
C LYS A 395 24.11 -56.50 -54.62
N MET A 396 24.69 -56.24 -55.79
CA MET A 396 25.14 -57.27 -56.73
C MET A 396 26.65 -57.53 -56.61
N GLU A 397 27.41 -56.52 -56.16
CA GLU A 397 28.87 -56.52 -56.16
C GLU A 397 29.49 -56.81 -54.78
N LEU A 398 28.77 -56.58 -53.68
CA LEU A 398 29.22 -56.97 -52.34
C LEU A 398 28.75 -58.39 -51.98
N ASP A 399 29.57 -59.14 -51.25
CA ASP A 399 29.20 -60.43 -50.69
C ASP A 399 29.42 -60.52 -49.17
N GLY A 400 28.91 -61.60 -48.57
CA GLY A 400 29.22 -62.01 -47.21
C GLY A 400 29.07 -60.93 -46.13
N ALA A 401 30.18 -60.66 -45.42
CA ALA A 401 30.21 -59.76 -44.28
C ALA A 401 30.12 -58.28 -44.69
N SER A 402 30.61 -57.93 -45.87
CA SER A 402 30.73 -56.55 -46.36
C SER A 402 29.37 -56.00 -46.79
N ALA A 403 28.55 -56.82 -47.45
CA ALA A 403 27.15 -56.48 -47.76
C ALA A 403 26.32 -56.22 -46.49
N LEU A 404 26.44 -57.10 -45.49
CA LEU A 404 25.74 -56.95 -44.21
C LEU A 404 26.23 -55.73 -43.42
N LEU A 405 27.54 -55.43 -43.48
CA LEU A 405 28.14 -54.29 -42.82
C LEU A 405 27.69 -52.96 -43.45
N HIS A 406 27.71 -52.87 -44.78
CA HIS A 406 27.16 -51.74 -45.55
C HIS A 406 25.68 -51.49 -45.20
N GLN A 407 24.85 -52.54 -45.21
CA GLN A 407 23.45 -52.43 -44.82
C GLN A 407 23.29 -51.93 -43.38
N LYS A 408 24.05 -52.50 -42.44
CA LYS A 408 23.93 -52.16 -41.01
C LYS A 408 24.35 -50.71 -40.73
N MET A 409 25.38 -50.19 -41.38
CA MET A 409 25.79 -48.78 -41.26
C MET A 409 24.71 -47.84 -41.82
N ASN A 410 24.10 -48.19 -42.95
CA ASN A 410 22.98 -47.44 -43.51
C ASN A 410 21.75 -47.43 -42.59
N ASP A 411 21.40 -48.57 -41.99
CA ASP A 411 20.28 -48.66 -41.03
C ASP A 411 20.52 -47.82 -39.77
N LEU A 412 21.78 -47.76 -39.29
CA LEU A 412 22.18 -46.93 -38.16
C LEU A 412 22.03 -45.43 -38.48
N VAL A 413 22.46 -45.01 -39.68
CA VAL A 413 22.32 -43.62 -40.13
C VAL A 413 20.85 -43.27 -40.33
N ALA A 414 20.05 -44.12 -40.97
CA ALA A 414 18.62 -43.90 -41.19
C ALA A 414 17.87 -43.72 -39.86
N ARG A 415 18.12 -44.59 -38.86
CA ARG A 415 17.52 -44.46 -37.52
C ARG A 415 17.81 -43.12 -36.83
N ARG A 416 18.94 -42.48 -37.13
CA ARG A 416 19.32 -41.17 -36.54
C ARG A 416 18.68 -39.98 -37.28
N ILE A 417 18.25 -40.18 -38.52
CA ILE A 417 17.72 -39.11 -39.38
C ILE A 417 16.20 -39.12 -39.38
N ASP A 418 15.58 -40.30 -39.38
CA ASP A 418 14.13 -40.52 -39.39
C ASP A 418 13.43 -40.13 -38.08
N GLN A 419 14.17 -39.69 -37.06
CA GLN A 419 13.56 -39.33 -35.77
C GLN A 419 12.60 -38.14 -35.87
N LEU A 420 12.69 -37.23 -36.87
CA LEU A 420 11.82 -36.04 -36.93
C LEU A 420 11.42 -35.41 -38.30
N GLN A 421 11.86 -35.86 -39.50
CA GLN A 421 11.50 -35.15 -40.76
C GLN A 421 11.31 -36.08 -41.97
N ALA A 422 10.14 -36.01 -42.62
CA ALA A 422 9.69 -36.81 -43.76
C ALA A 422 9.82 -36.11 -45.13
N GLU A 423 10.76 -35.16 -45.28
CA GLU A 423 11.01 -34.47 -46.55
C GLU A 423 12.40 -34.81 -47.12
N SER A 424 12.67 -36.10 -47.31
CA SER A 424 13.75 -36.49 -48.23
C SER A 424 13.26 -36.28 -49.66
N ARG A 425 13.68 -35.18 -50.29
CA ARG A 425 13.60 -35.06 -51.74
C ARG A 425 14.59 -36.07 -52.30
N ALA A 426 14.09 -37.15 -52.90
CA ALA A 426 14.92 -38.16 -53.55
C ALA A 426 15.98 -37.48 -54.44
N LYS A 427 17.22 -37.49 -53.99
CA LYS A 427 18.31 -36.81 -54.69
C LYS A 427 18.71 -37.63 -55.89
N LEU A 428 19.02 -36.95 -57.00
CA LEU A 428 19.49 -37.62 -58.21
C LEU A 428 20.76 -38.43 -57.91
N PRO A 429 20.88 -39.65 -58.45
CA PRO A 429 22.09 -40.45 -58.29
C PRO A 429 23.33 -39.70 -58.76
N LEU A 430 24.40 -39.75 -57.98
CA LEU A 430 25.69 -39.13 -58.25
C LEU A 430 26.72 -40.22 -58.59
N PRO A 431 26.85 -40.64 -59.86
CA PRO A 431 27.83 -41.64 -60.23
C PRO A 431 29.24 -41.04 -60.35
N ILE A 432 30.24 -41.63 -59.70
CA ILE A 432 31.65 -41.21 -59.75
C ILE A 432 32.43 -42.26 -60.51
N TYR A 433 33.10 -41.90 -61.61
CA TYR A 433 33.72 -42.86 -62.53
C TYR A 433 35.24 -42.92 -62.47
N GLU A 434 35.89 -42.01 -61.74
CA GLU A 434 37.35 -41.89 -61.68
C GLU A 434 37.82 -42.08 -60.24
N VAL A 435 38.77 -43.02 -60.03
CA VAL A 435 39.38 -43.31 -58.72
C VAL A 435 40.00 -42.06 -58.09
N LYS A 436 40.68 -41.22 -58.89
CA LYS A 436 41.28 -39.97 -58.41
C LYS A 436 40.24 -38.99 -57.87
N THR A 437 39.11 -38.86 -58.56
CA THR A 437 38.02 -37.96 -58.17
C THR A 437 37.33 -38.47 -56.91
N PHE A 438 37.12 -39.78 -56.79
CA PHE A 438 36.58 -40.40 -55.58
C PHE A 438 37.52 -40.25 -54.39
N SER A 439 38.81 -40.61 -54.53
CA SER A 439 39.80 -40.54 -53.44
C SER A 439 39.93 -39.13 -52.87
N ARG A 440 40.01 -38.13 -53.75
CA ARG A 440 40.06 -36.71 -53.34
C ARG A 440 38.78 -36.28 -52.63
N LEU A 441 37.61 -36.72 -53.08
CA LEU A 441 36.34 -36.38 -52.44
C LEU A 441 36.29 -36.94 -51.00
N ILE A 442 36.71 -38.18 -50.82
CA ILE A 442 36.78 -38.84 -49.51
C ILE A 442 37.76 -38.14 -48.58
N GLU A 443 38.95 -37.78 -49.07
CA GLU A 443 39.98 -37.06 -48.31
C GLU A 443 39.50 -35.66 -47.92
N ASP A 444 39.08 -34.84 -48.88
CA ASP A 444 38.61 -33.47 -48.64
C ASP A 444 37.42 -33.42 -47.68
N ILE A 445 36.46 -34.35 -47.79
CA ILE A 445 35.32 -34.41 -46.85
C ILE A 445 35.75 -34.97 -45.49
N GLY A 446 36.63 -35.98 -45.47
CA GLY A 446 37.18 -36.53 -44.22
C GLY A 446 37.87 -35.46 -43.38
N GLU A 447 38.65 -34.58 -44.00
CA GLU A 447 39.26 -33.40 -43.35
C GLU A 447 38.21 -32.43 -42.79
N LEU A 448 37.20 -32.06 -43.58
CA LEU A 448 36.14 -31.17 -43.12
C LEU A 448 35.32 -31.76 -41.95
N VAL A 449 35.12 -33.08 -41.95
CA VAL A 449 34.47 -33.80 -40.84
C VAL A 449 35.38 -33.90 -39.61
N ASN A 450 36.71 -34.01 -39.79
CA ASN A 450 37.68 -33.89 -38.69
C ASN A 450 37.58 -32.51 -38.04
N ASP A 451 37.66 -31.45 -38.83
CA ASP A 451 37.56 -30.07 -38.35
C ASP A 451 36.23 -29.83 -37.63
N LEU A 452 35.13 -30.41 -38.14
CA LEU A 452 33.82 -30.33 -37.51
C LEU A 452 33.78 -31.04 -36.15
N ILE A 453 34.48 -32.15 -35.97
CA ILE A 453 34.50 -32.87 -34.69
C ILE A 453 35.44 -32.20 -33.69
N ASP A 454 36.64 -31.82 -34.13
CA ASP A 454 37.68 -31.21 -33.30
C ASP A 454 37.26 -29.82 -32.79
N SER A 455 36.33 -29.16 -33.49
CA SER A 455 35.71 -27.92 -33.04
C SER A 455 34.79 -28.08 -31.81
N PHE A 456 34.34 -29.29 -31.47
CA PHE A 456 33.37 -29.53 -30.39
C PHE A 456 33.83 -30.61 -29.40
N PRO A 457 34.92 -30.36 -28.64
CA PRO A 457 35.53 -31.35 -27.75
C PRO A 457 34.59 -31.82 -26.61
N ALA A 458 33.62 -30.99 -26.21
CA ALA A 458 32.62 -31.31 -25.20
C ALA A 458 31.79 -32.56 -25.57
N THR A 459 31.67 -32.87 -26.87
CA THR A 459 30.87 -34.01 -27.35
C THR A 459 31.65 -35.32 -27.41
N HIS A 460 32.97 -35.32 -27.20
CA HIS A 460 33.83 -36.50 -27.40
C HIS A 460 33.41 -37.71 -26.56
N ASN A 461 32.96 -37.49 -25.31
CA ASN A 461 32.50 -38.58 -24.46
C ASN A 461 31.18 -39.19 -24.96
N ILE A 462 30.25 -38.36 -25.46
CA ILE A 462 28.99 -38.81 -26.05
C ILE A 462 29.28 -39.57 -27.35
N GLN A 463 30.15 -39.04 -28.20
CA GLN A 463 30.58 -39.71 -29.43
C GLN A 463 31.24 -41.07 -29.15
N ARG A 464 32.05 -41.20 -28.08
CA ARG A 464 32.64 -42.49 -27.67
C ARG A 464 31.57 -43.52 -27.31
N GLY A 465 30.58 -43.13 -26.50
CA GLY A 465 29.47 -44.02 -26.14
C GLY A 465 28.66 -44.47 -27.36
N LEU A 466 28.41 -43.56 -28.31
CA LEU A 466 27.73 -43.88 -29.57
C LEU A 466 28.57 -44.83 -30.45
N ALA A 467 29.89 -44.64 -30.51
CA ALA A 467 30.79 -45.53 -31.25
C ALA A 467 30.84 -46.94 -30.63
N GLU A 468 30.84 -47.04 -29.31
CA GLU A 468 30.76 -48.34 -28.60
C GLU A 468 29.45 -49.08 -28.91
N GLN A 469 28.33 -48.34 -28.96
CA GLN A 469 27.04 -48.89 -29.36
C GLN A 469 27.05 -49.37 -30.82
N GLU A 470 27.57 -48.57 -31.75
CA GLU A 470 27.72 -48.94 -33.16
C GLU A 470 28.50 -50.25 -33.33
N VAL A 471 29.66 -50.36 -32.67
CA VAL A 471 30.51 -51.56 -32.72
C VAL A 471 29.83 -52.76 -32.08
N SER A 472 29.11 -52.57 -30.98
CA SER A 472 28.34 -53.64 -30.32
C SER A 472 27.29 -54.24 -31.26
N GLU A 473 26.56 -53.39 -32.00
CA GLU A 473 25.56 -53.82 -32.98
C GLU A 473 26.18 -54.52 -34.20
N MET A 474 27.34 -54.05 -34.68
CA MET A 474 28.02 -54.64 -35.83
C MET A 474 28.79 -55.92 -35.50
N LYS A 475 29.18 -56.12 -34.22
CA LYS A 475 29.87 -57.33 -33.74
C LYS A 475 29.06 -58.61 -33.98
N ALA A 476 27.73 -58.52 -34.10
CA ALA A 476 26.86 -59.65 -34.42
C ALA A 476 27.14 -60.24 -35.82
N ILE A 477 27.72 -59.46 -36.74
CA ILE A 477 28.03 -59.89 -38.10
C ILE A 477 29.39 -60.59 -38.11
N LYS A 478 29.39 -61.89 -38.46
CA LYS A 478 30.61 -62.70 -38.51
C LYS A 478 31.58 -62.14 -39.56
N GLY A 479 32.80 -61.80 -39.16
CA GLY A 479 33.85 -61.29 -40.05
C GLY A 479 33.80 -59.77 -40.30
N ALA A 480 32.84 -59.04 -39.72
CA ALA A 480 32.72 -57.60 -39.95
C ALA A 480 33.78 -56.75 -39.23
N LEU A 481 34.25 -57.15 -38.04
CA LEU A 481 35.17 -56.32 -37.24
C LEU A 481 36.52 -56.05 -37.94
N PRO A 482 37.19 -57.02 -38.61
CA PRO A 482 38.39 -56.72 -39.38
C PRO A 482 38.15 -55.72 -40.52
N LEU A 483 37.08 -55.91 -41.29
CA LEU A 483 36.70 -55.03 -42.41
C LEU A 483 36.38 -53.62 -41.92
N LEU A 484 35.62 -53.50 -40.83
CA LEU A 484 35.28 -52.21 -40.23
C LEU A 484 36.52 -51.50 -39.69
N LYS A 485 37.47 -52.24 -39.10
CA LYS A 485 38.74 -51.66 -38.62
C LYS A 485 39.56 -51.09 -39.77
N GLU A 486 39.63 -51.80 -40.90
CA GLU A 486 40.35 -51.37 -42.09
C GLU A 486 39.69 -50.15 -42.74
N ALA A 487 38.37 -50.18 -42.92
CA ALA A 487 37.62 -49.04 -43.46
C ALA A 487 37.70 -47.80 -42.57
N ALA A 488 37.75 -47.96 -41.25
CA ALA A 488 37.81 -46.85 -40.29
C ALA A 488 39.21 -46.28 -40.05
N ALA A 489 40.29 -46.98 -40.44
CA ALA A 489 41.66 -46.65 -40.03
C ALA A 489 42.05 -45.19 -40.31
N ASP A 490 41.67 -44.67 -41.48
CA ASP A 490 42.02 -43.30 -41.92
C ASP A 490 40.83 -42.33 -41.87
N GLN A 491 39.63 -42.82 -41.57
CA GLN A 491 38.37 -42.06 -41.69
C GLN A 491 37.68 -41.81 -40.36
N ASP A 492 37.89 -42.67 -39.36
CA ASP A 492 37.27 -42.57 -38.05
C ASP A 492 38.15 -43.26 -36.99
N SER A 493 39.12 -42.51 -36.46
CA SER A 493 40.08 -43.00 -35.46
C SER A 493 39.40 -43.54 -34.20
N LEU A 494 38.31 -42.88 -33.76
CA LEU A 494 37.52 -43.28 -32.59
C LEU A 494 36.86 -44.64 -32.83
N LEU A 495 36.23 -44.83 -33.99
CA LEU A 495 35.62 -46.11 -34.35
C LEU A 495 36.68 -47.21 -34.53
N ALA A 496 37.80 -46.91 -35.21
CA ALA A 496 38.89 -47.86 -35.41
C ALA A 496 39.48 -48.37 -34.08
N GLU A 497 39.68 -47.47 -33.10
CA GLU A 497 40.14 -47.83 -31.76
C GLU A 497 39.11 -48.71 -31.02
N THR A 498 37.83 -48.33 -31.11
CA THR A 498 36.71 -49.05 -30.48
C THR A 498 36.57 -50.47 -31.02
N VAL A 499 36.69 -50.63 -32.35
CA VAL A 499 36.70 -51.94 -33.02
C VAL A 499 37.92 -52.75 -32.59
N ALA A 500 39.11 -52.15 -32.53
CA ALA A 500 40.32 -52.84 -32.09
C ALA A 500 40.19 -53.36 -30.64
N LYS A 501 39.58 -52.58 -29.75
CA LYS A 501 39.24 -53.02 -28.37
C LYS A 501 38.27 -54.20 -28.39
N ALA A 502 37.21 -54.14 -29.20
CA ALA A 502 36.22 -55.22 -29.32
C ALA A 502 36.82 -56.54 -29.85
N ILE A 503 37.74 -56.46 -30.83
CA ILE A 503 38.49 -57.62 -31.33
C ILE A 503 39.35 -58.23 -30.23
N ARG A 504 40.13 -57.42 -29.50
CA ARG A 504 40.97 -57.90 -28.39
C ARG A 504 40.14 -58.59 -27.30
N ALA A 505 39.02 -58.01 -26.90
CA ALA A 505 38.11 -58.58 -25.90
C ALA A 505 37.56 -59.95 -26.33
N THR A 506 37.19 -60.09 -27.61
CA THR A 506 36.69 -61.35 -28.18
C THR A 506 37.79 -62.42 -28.25
N THR A 507 39.03 -62.02 -28.50
CA THR A 507 40.19 -62.93 -28.53
C THR A 507 40.60 -63.38 -27.12
N THR A 508 40.42 -62.51 -26.11
CA THR A 508 40.83 -62.77 -24.71
C THR A 508 39.79 -63.62 -23.98
N SER A 509 38.49 -63.45 -24.27
CA SER A 509 37.41 -64.26 -23.68
C SER A 509 37.46 -65.75 -24.05
N THR A 510 38.22 -66.12 -25.09
CA THR A 510 38.34 -67.51 -25.56
C THR A 510 39.40 -68.32 -24.77
N TYR A 511 40.15 -67.69 -23.85
CA TYR A 511 41.23 -68.33 -23.07
C TYR A 511 41.00 -68.35 -21.54
N ASN A 512 39.75 -68.33 -21.07
CA ASN A 512 39.48 -68.67 -19.67
C ASN A 512 39.47 -70.21 -19.50
N GLN A 513 40.65 -70.83 -19.61
CA GLN A 513 40.87 -72.19 -19.11
C GLN A 513 40.88 -72.14 -17.57
N SER A 514 39.76 -72.40 -16.92
CA SER A 514 39.74 -72.61 -15.48
C SER A 514 40.33 -73.98 -15.17
N VAL A 515 41.45 -74.00 -14.43
CA VAL A 515 41.94 -75.23 -13.81
C VAL A 515 41.10 -75.47 -12.56
N VAL A 516 40.27 -76.51 -12.57
CA VAL A 516 39.47 -76.90 -11.41
C VAL A 516 40.20 -78.02 -10.66
N PHE A 517 40.58 -77.76 -9.42
CA PHE A 517 41.11 -78.77 -8.52
C PHE A 517 39.98 -79.29 -7.62
N SER A 518 39.78 -80.61 -7.59
CA SER A 518 38.85 -81.26 -6.66
C SER A 518 39.60 -82.13 -5.65
N GLY A 519 39.12 -82.16 -4.40
CA GLY A 519 39.75 -82.83 -3.25
C GLY A 519 40.37 -81.85 -2.23
N PRO A 520 40.72 -82.31 -1.00
CA PRO A 520 41.34 -81.46 0.01
C PRO A 520 42.79 -81.15 -0.37
N ASN A 521 43.02 -79.95 -0.90
CA ASN A 521 44.32 -79.47 -1.34
C ASN A 521 44.81 -78.33 -0.43
N SER A 522 46.09 -78.37 -0.05
CA SER A 522 46.75 -77.22 0.60
C SER A 522 48.18 -77.05 0.05
N GLY A 523 48.52 -75.85 -0.40
CA GLY A 523 49.80 -75.48 -0.99
C GLY A 523 49.73 -74.18 -1.80
N PHE A 524 50.89 -73.57 -2.13
CA PHE A 524 50.98 -72.36 -2.96
C PHE A 524 51.43 -72.75 -4.38
N GLN A 525 50.71 -72.31 -5.41
CA GLN A 525 51.00 -72.63 -6.81
C GLN A 525 51.46 -71.39 -7.58
N ILE A 526 52.55 -71.55 -8.33
CA ILE A 526 52.97 -70.62 -9.39
C ILE A 526 53.35 -71.48 -10.59
N GLY A 527 52.68 -71.28 -11.72
CA GLY A 527 52.95 -71.98 -12.97
C GLY A 527 53.10 -70.98 -14.12
N ASN A 528 54.17 -71.12 -14.90
CA ASN A 528 54.39 -70.40 -16.15
C ASN A 528 54.53 -71.44 -17.27
N ASN A 529 53.68 -71.35 -18.29
CA ASN A 529 53.80 -72.19 -19.48
C ASN A 529 54.16 -71.33 -20.69
N SER A 530 55.35 -71.58 -21.24
CA SER A 530 55.84 -70.92 -22.46
C SER A 530 56.05 -71.94 -23.60
N GLY A 531 55.06 -72.80 -23.86
CA GLY A 531 55.08 -73.76 -24.97
C GLY A 531 53.67 -74.17 -25.48
N LYS A 532 53.61 -74.80 -26.67
CA LYS A 532 52.37 -75.33 -27.25
C LYS A 532 52.00 -76.68 -26.63
N ILE A 533 50.80 -76.79 -26.07
CA ILE A 533 50.23 -78.06 -25.59
C ILE A 533 49.41 -78.70 -26.72
N SER A 534 49.60 -80.00 -26.97
CA SER A 534 48.77 -80.80 -27.87
C SER A 534 48.41 -82.16 -27.22
N ASN A 535 47.28 -82.74 -27.66
CA ASN A 535 46.69 -84.00 -27.20
C ASN A 535 46.22 -84.03 -25.73
N VAL A 536 45.26 -83.19 -25.38
CA VAL A 536 44.50 -83.35 -24.12
C VAL A 536 43.18 -84.05 -24.45
N ARG A 537 42.98 -85.27 -23.91
CA ARG A 537 41.65 -85.92 -23.88
C ARG A 537 40.96 -85.59 -22.57
N ILE A 538 39.69 -85.24 -22.68
CA ILE A 538 38.77 -85.00 -21.58
C ILE A 538 37.97 -86.29 -21.39
N ALA A 539 37.87 -86.78 -20.15
CA ALA A 539 36.91 -87.82 -19.78
C ALA A 539 35.57 -87.17 -19.43
#